data_AF-A0A016U2N9-F1
#
_entry.id   AF-A0A016U2N9-F1
#
_cell.length_a   1.000
_cell.length_b   1.000
_cell.length_c   1.000
_cell.angle_alpha   90.00
_cell.angle_beta   90.00
_cell.angle_gamma   90.00
#
_symmetry.space_group_name_H-M   'P 1'
#
loop_
_entity.id
_entity.type
_entity.pdbx_description
1 polymer ?
#
loop_
_entity_poly.entity_id
_entity_poly.type
_entity_poly.pdbx_seq_one_letter_code
_entity_poly.pdbx_strand_id
1 'polypeptide(L)'
;MWDAPFIRLHLNIVEALNAYVPYTNMKMYRNATMMIEFALAMSQILDQLNRDSFQNFELRIGMSVGPLVAGVIGAQKPQYDIWGNTVNLASRMDTHGEPRKIHVTTEMGELLRRGGYRVQSRGKIKVKGVKEPMETFLLEIDSKRNSSVSNISNHPSSS
;
A
#
# COMPACT_ATOMS: atom_id res chain seq x y z
N MET A 1 34.34 -5.67 18.13
CA MET A 1 35.24 -4.53 17.93
C MET A 1 34.99 -4.04 16.52
N TRP A 2 34.07 -3.07 16.38
CA TRP A 2 33.70 -2.47 15.09
C TRP A 2 34.40 -1.12 15.04
N ASP A 3 35.44 -1.00 14.23
CA ASP A 3 36.11 0.26 13.93
C ASP A 3 35.68 0.78 12.53
N ALA A 4 35.65 2.11 12.46
CA ALA A 4 34.98 3.08 11.56
C ALA A 4 35.52 3.12 10.08
N PRO A 5 35.11 4.04 9.15
CA PRO A 5 34.23 5.22 9.29
C PRO A 5 33.17 5.47 8.18
N PHE A 6 32.19 6.30 8.56
CA PHE A 6 31.09 6.85 7.77
C PHE A 6 31.53 7.79 6.64
N ILE A 7 30.88 7.69 5.47
CA ILE A 7 30.83 8.77 4.45
C ILE A 7 29.58 9.61 4.72
N ARG A 8 29.77 10.89 5.03
CA ARG A 8 28.71 11.88 5.24
C ARG A 8 28.70 12.84 4.05
N LEU A 9 27.71 12.73 3.17
CA LEU A 9 27.41 13.79 2.20
C LEU A 9 26.33 14.71 2.78
N HIS A 10 26.70 15.93 3.14
CA HIS A 10 25.76 17.01 3.44
C HIS A 10 25.30 17.60 2.10
N LEU A 11 24.01 17.51 1.79
CA LEU A 11 23.39 18.30 0.73
C LEU A 11 22.14 18.96 1.30
N ASN A 12 22.02 20.27 1.09
CA ASN A 12 20.99 21.14 1.65
C ASN A 12 19.58 20.67 1.22
N ILE A 13 18.84 20.02 2.14
CA ILE A 13 17.57 19.35 1.87
C ILE A 13 16.33 20.27 1.97
N VAL A 14 16.45 21.44 2.60
CA VAL A 14 15.26 22.16 3.09
C VAL A 14 14.48 22.92 1.99
N GLU A 15 15.12 23.50 0.96
CA GLU A 15 14.40 24.25 -0.10
C GLU A 15 13.87 23.38 -1.25
N ALA A 16 14.51 22.25 -1.57
CA ALA A 16 14.05 21.33 -2.61
C ALA A 16 12.85 20.46 -2.17
N LEU A 17 12.61 20.36 -0.85
CA LEU A 17 11.52 19.55 -0.29
C LEU A 17 10.13 20.04 -0.72
N ASN A 18 9.88 21.34 -0.82
CA ASN A 18 8.53 21.82 -1.13
C ASN A 18 8.06 21.54 -2.57
N ALA A 19 8.97 21.47 -3.55
CA ALA A 19 8.64 21.04 -4.92
C ALA A 19 8.74 19.52 -5.12
N TYR A 20 9.52 18.81 -4.28
CA TYR A 20 9.64 17.35 -4.28
C TYR A 20 8.44 16.65 -3.61
N VAL A 21 7.83 17.25 -2.57
CA VAL A 21 6.68 16.71 -1.85
C VAL A 21 5.47 16.43 -2.78
N PRO A 22 5.06 17.32 -3.69
CA PRO A 22 3.99 17.04 -4.66
C PRO A 22 4.31 15.88 -5.61
N TYR A 23 5.54 15.82 -6.14
CA TYR A 23 5.96 14.76 -7.06
C TYR A 23 6.07 13.40 -6.38
N THR A 24 6.54 13.40 -5.12
CA THR A 24 6.60 12.21 -4.27
C THR A 24 5.20 11.72 -3.95
N ASN A 25 4.27 12.63 -3.60
CA ASN A 25 2.87 12.29 -3.38
C ASN A 25 2.22 11.68 -4.63
N MET A 26 2.50 12.20 -5.83
CA MET A 26 1.96 11.64 -7.07
C MET A 26 2.50 10.23 -7.36
N LYS A 27 3.80 9.99 -7.13
CA LYS A 27 4.37 8.64 -7.25
C LYS A 27 3.80 7.67 -6.22
N MET A 28 3.70 8.09 -4.96
CA MET A 28 3.10 7.29 -3.89
C MET A 28 1.65 6.95 -4.20
N TYR A 29 0.88 7.93 -4.66
CA TYR A 29 -0.52 7.74 -5.08
C TYR A 29 -0.64 6.76 -6.24
N ARG A 30 0.20 6.90 -7.27
CA ARG A 30 0.22 5.99 -8.41
C ARG A 30 0.52 4.55 -7.97
N ASN A 31 1.54 4.37 -7.14
CA ASN A 31 1.92 3.04 -6.64
C ASN A 31 0.82 2.45 -5.75
N ALA A 32 0.24 3.25 -4.87
CA ALA A 32 -0.92 2.87 -4.06
C ALA A 32 -2.10 2.38 -4.93
N THR A 33 -2.42 3.14 -5.97
CA THR A 33 -3.49 2.82 -6.93
C THR A 33 -3.21 1.50 -7.65
N MET A 34 -1.99 1.30 -8.16
CA MET A 34 -1.61 0.04 -8.83
C MET A 34 -1.76 -1.17 -7.90
N MET A 35 -1.38 -1.02 -6.62
CA MET A 35 -1.54 -2.11 -5.64
C MET A 35 -3.02 -2.38 -5.31
N ILE A 36 -3.87 -1.36 -5.30
CA ILE A 36 -5.33 -1.55 -5.13
C ILE A 36 -5.92 -2.26 -6.34
N GLU A 37 -5.59 -1.84 -7.56
CA GLU A 37 -6.08 -2.53 -8.77
C GLU A 37 -5.62 -3.99 -8.82
N PHE A 38 -4.37 -4.25 -8.43
CA PHE A 38 -3.85 -5.60 -8.29
C PHE A 38 -4.63 -6.42 -7.26
N ALA A 39 -4.95 -5.84 -6.10
CA ALA A 39 -5.77 -6.47 -5.08
C ALA A 39 -7.19 -6.81 -5.57
N LEU A 40 -7.83 -5.89 -6.31
CA LEU A 40 -9.14 -6.11 -6.91
C LEU A 40 -9.10 -7.26 -7.92
N ALA A 41 -8.10 -7.28 -8.80
CA ALA A 41 -7.90 -8.35 -9.78
C ALA A 41 -7.66 -9.71 -9.09
N MET A 42 -6.84 -9.76 -8.04
CA MET A 42 -6.65 -10.98 -7.25
C MET A 42 -7.95 -11.46 -6.61
N SER A 43 -8.77 -10.55 -6.08
CA SER A 43 -10.07 -10.93 -5.51
C SER A 43 -11.01 -11.55 -6.54
N GLN A 44 -11.01 -11.05 -7.79
CA GLN A 44 -11.82 -11.63 -8.87
C GLN A 44 -11.37 -13.06 -9.21
N ILE A 45 -10.06 -13.29 -9.23
CA ILE A 45 -9.49 -14.63 -9.45
C ILE A 45 -9.87 -15.56 -8.29
N LEU A 46 -9.77 -15.10 -7.04
CA LEU A 46 -10.18 -15.88 -5.86
C LEU A 46 -11.68 -16.20 -5.88
N ASP A 47 -12.53 -15.26 -6.29
CA ASP A 47 -13.97 -15.52 -6.44
C ASP A 47 -14.24 -16.60 -7.52
N GLN A 48 -13.43 -16.65 -8.60
CA GLN A 48 -13.52 -17.73 -9.60
C GLN A 48 -13.04 -19.06 -9.01
N LEU A 49 -11.91 -19.07 -8.32
CA LEU A 49 -11.38 -20.28 -7.66
C LEU A 49 -12.35 -20.84 -6.63
N ASN A 50 -13.03 -20.01 -5.86
CA ASN A 50 -14.04 -20.44 -4.89
C ASN A 50 -15.31 -21.00 -5.55
N ARG A 51 -15.60 -20.66 -6.81
CA ARG A 51 -16.70 -21.30 -7.57
C ARG A 51 -16.29 -22.67 -8.09
N ASP A 52 -15.04 -22.80 -8.53
CA ASP A 52 -14.52 -24.00 -9.17
C ASP A 52 -13.96 -25.01 -8.16
N SER A 53 -13.78 -24.60 -6.90
CA SER A 53 -13.31 -25.43 -5.80
C SER A 53 -14.33 -25.46 -4.66
N PHE A 54 -14.32 -26.53 -3.87
CA PHE A 54 -15.11 -26.61 -2.62
C PHE A 54 -14.41 -25.86 -1.46
N GLN A 55 -13.79 -24.72 -1.76
CA GLN A 55 -13.05 -23.89 -0.79
C GLN A 55 -13.62 -22.47 -0.79
N ASN A 56 -13.37 -21.74 0.30
CA ASN A 56 -13.77 -20.35 0.45
C ASN A 56 -12.56 -19.50 0.88
N PHE A 57 -11.69 -19.19 -0.08
CA PHE A 57 -10.56 -18.31 0.12
C PHE A 57 -11.01 -16.85 0.21
N GLU A 58 -10.53 -16.13 1.22
CA GLU A 58 -10.80 -14.70 1.38
C GLU A 58 -9.49 -13.90 1.32
N LEU A 59 -9.52 -12.79 0.60
CA LEU A 59 -8.39 -11.89 0.49
C LEU A 59 -8.42 -10.86 1.62
N ARG A 60 -7.31 -10.71 2.33
CA ARG A 60 -7.06 -9.65 3.30
C ARG A 60 -5.73 -8.99 2.98
N ILE A 61 -5.68 -7.67 3.04
CA ILE A 61 -4.50 -6.90 2.66
C ILE A 61 -4.24 -5.79 3.66
N GLY A 62 -2.97 -5.61 4.04
CA GLY A 62 -2.49 -4.46 4.79
C GLY A 62 -1.60 -3.55 3.93
N MET A 63 -1.83 -2.24 3.96
CA MET A 63 -0.99 -1.27 3.27
C MET A 63 -0.54 -0.13 4.18
N SER A 64 0.66 0.37 3.92
CA SER A 64 1.23 1.55 4.54
C SER A 64 2.07 2.29 3.51
N VAL A 65 2.26 3.59 3.69
CA VAL A 65 3.09 4.42 2.83
C VAL A 65 4.13 5.14 3.66
N GLY A 66 5.35 5.24 3.14
CA GLY A 66 6.45 5.90 3.82
C GLY A 66 7.82 5.39 3.37
N PRO A 67 8.90 5.91 3.96
CA PRO A 67 10.26 5.52 3.62
C PRO A 67 10.55 4.08 4.07
N LEU A 68 11.34 3.37 3.25
CA LEU A 68 11.89 2.05 3.57
C LEU A 68 13.31 1.94 3.03
N VAL A 69 14.03 0.93 3.50
CA VAL A 69 15.35 0.55 3.02
C VAL A 69 15.20 -0.74 2.23
N ALA A 70 15.86 -0.82 1.07
CA ALA A 70 15.96 -2.05 0.31
C ALA A 70 17.43 -2.38 0.09
N GLY A 71 17.77 -3.67 0.06
CA GLY A 71 19.16 -4.09 -0.09
C GLY A 71 19.30 -5.60 -0.26
N VAL A 72 20.55 -6.01 -0.45
CA VAL A 72 20.92 -7.43 -0.60
C VAL A 72 21.62 -7.89 0.67
N ILE A 73 21.17 -9.00 1.25
CA ILE A 73 21.77 -9.65 2.42
C ILE A 73 22.39 -10.99 2.05
N GLY A 74 23.43 -11.38 2.78
CA GLY A 74 24.12 -12.67 2.62
C GLY A 74 25.27 -12.64 1.61
N ALA A 75 26.44 -13.15 2.01
CA ALA A 75 27.64 -13.14 1.17
C ALA A 75 27.68 -14.30 0.15
N GLN A 76 27.24 -15.51 0.55
CA GLN A 76 27.28 -16.70 -0.31
C GLN A 76 25.99 -16.96 -1.09
N LYS A 77 24.85 -16.51 -0.56
CA LYS A 77 23.53 -16.62 -1.21
C LYS A 77 22.83 -15.26 -1.09
N PRO A 78 23.15 -14.31 -1.98
CA PRO A 78 22.60 -12.97 -1.92
C PRO A 78 21.08 -13.00 -2.07
N GLN A 79 20.36 -12.36 -1.14
CA GLN A 79 18.90 -12.23 -1.17
C GLN A 79 18.51 -10.76 -1.09
N TYR A 80 17.68 -10.31 -2.02
CA TYR A 80 17.11 -8.97 -1.98
C TYR A 80 15.93 -8.93 -1.01
N ASP A 81 15.89 -7.94 -0.15
CA ASP A 81 14.85 -7.78 0.86
C ASP A 81 14.65 -6.30 1.23
N ILE A 82 13.54 -6.01 1.90
CA ILE A 82 13.08 -4.67 2.28
C ILE A 82 12.81 -4.57 3.77
N TRP A 83 13.27 -3.49 4.40
CA TRP A 83 13.13 -3.25 5.85
C TRP A 83 12.68 -1.82 6.14
N GLY A 84 12.10 -1.62 7.32
CA GLY A 84 11.71 -0.30 7.81
C GLY A 84 10.40 -0.30 8.58
N ASN A 85 10.06 0.85 9.14
CA ASN A 85 8.81 0.99 9.89
C ASN A 85 7.58 0.84 8.98
N THR A 86 7.63 1.34 7.73
CA THR A 86 6.51 1.23 6.78
C THR A 86 6.15 -0.22 6.46
N VAL A 87 7.13 -1.11 6.24
CA VAL A 87 6.86 -2.53 5.99
C VAL A 87 6.31 -3.24 7.23
N ASN A 88 6.81 -2.87 8.42
CA ASN A 88 6.27 -3.37 9.68
C ASN A 88 4.81 -2.94 9.88
N LEU A 89 4.51 -1.66 9.66
CA LEU A 89 3.14 -1.13 9.76
C LEU A 89 2.21 -1.81 8.76
N ALA A 90 2.62 -2.00 7.51
CA ALA A 90 1.82 -2.73 6.51
C ALA A 90 1.50 -4.16 6.98
N SER A 91 2.50 -4.88 7.51
CA SER A 91 2.29 -6.21 8.10
C SER A 91 1.31 -6.18 9.30
N ARG A 92 1.35 -5.12 10.12
CA ARG A 92 0.37 -4.95 11.21
C ARG A 92 -1.02 -4.64 10.68
N MET A 93 -1.16 -3.88 9.60
CA MET A 93 -2.45 -3.63 8.98
C MET A 93 -3.06 -4.91 8.42
N ASP A 94 -2.25 -5.80 7.83
CA ASP A 94 -2.74 -7.13 7.41
C ASP A 94 -3.18 -7.94 8.63
N THR A 95 -2.34 -8.03 9.66
CA THR A 95 -2.65 -8.81 10.87
C THR A 95 -3.96 -8.37 11.53
N HIS A 96 -4.21 -7.06 11.60
CA HIS A 96 -5.44 -6.47 12.17
C HIS A 96 -6.52 -6.22 11.11
N GLY A 97 -6.31 -6.68 9.88
CA GLY A 97 -7.22 -6.50 8.76
C GLY A 97 -8.44 -7.40 8.86
N GLU A 98 -9.45 -7.05 8.08
CA GLU A 98 -10.67 -7.82 7.94
C GLU A 98 -10.71 -8.47 6.55
N PRO A 99 -11.28 -9.68 6.42
CA PRO A 99 -11.46 -10.30 5.11
C PRO A 99 -12.21 -9.39 4.14
N ARG A 100 -11.85 -9.49 2.86
CA ARG A 100 -12.37 -8.70 1.74
C ARG A 100 -12.16 -7.18 1.88
N LYS A 101 -11.17 -6.77 2.68
CA LYS A 101 -10.83 -5.36 2.87
C LYS A 101 -9.33 -5.15 2.78
N ILE A 102 -8.98 -3.95 2.34
CA ILE A 102 -7.64 -3.39 2.42
C ILE A 102 -7.60 -2.49 3.66
N HIS A 103 -6.81 -2.86 4.65
CA HIS A 103 -6.58 -2.09 5.86
C HIS A 103 -5.36 -1.21 5.69
N VAL A 104 -5.48 0.08 5.98
CA VAL A 104 -4.44 1.07 5.73
C VAL A 104 -4.18 1.97 6.93
N THR A 105 -2.94 2.46 7.04
CA THR A 105 -2.57 3.49 8.04
C THR A 105 -3.22 4.83 7.73
N THR A 106 -3.18 5.78 8.67
CA THR A 106 -3.74 7.12 8.49
C THR A 106 -3.24 7.82 7.22
N GLU A 107 -1.92 7.84 7.03
CA GLU A 107 -1.27 8.57 5.93
C GLU A 107 -1.69 8.00 4.58
N MET A 108 -1.77 6.67 4.49
CA MET A 108 -2.24 5.99 3.30
C MET A 108 -3.74 6.24 3.06
N GLY A 109 -4.56 6.23 4.11
CA GLY A 109 -5.98 6.56 4.01
C GLY A 109 -6.22 7.98 3.50
N GLU A 110 -5.46 8.96 3.99
CA GLU A 110 -5.52 10.34 3.51
C GLU A 110 -5.08 10.47 2.05
N LEU A 111 -3.99 9.81 1.66
CA LEU A 111 -3.50 9.77 0.29
C LEU A 111 -4.59 9.24 -0.66
N LEU A 112 -5.25 8.14 -0.27
CA LEU A 112 -6.32 7.53 -1.06
C LEU A 112 -7.58 8.40 -1.12
N ARG A 113 -7.99 9.04 -0.01
CA ARG A 113 -9.14 9.96 0.02
C ARG A 113 -8.97 11.13 -0.93
N ARG A 114 -7.76 11.73 -0.96
CA ARG A 114 -7.44 12.83 -1.88
C ARG A 114 -7.55 12.40 -3.35
N GLY A 115 -7.31 11.12 -3.63
CA GLY A 115 -7.51 10.51 -4.94
C GLY A 115 -8.94 10.06 -5.27
N GLY A 116 -9.89 10.25 -4.35
CA GLY A 116 -11.30 9.88 -4.57
C GLY A 116 -11.70 8.47 -4.10
N TYR A 117 -10.78 7.72 -3.48
CA TYR A 117 -11.14 6.42 -2.89
C TYR A 117 -11.99 6.61 -1.63
N ARG A 118 -13.06 5.81 -1.52
CA ARG A 118 -13.90 5.76 -0.32
C ARG A 118 -13.30 4.82 0.73
N VAL A 119 -12.54 5.40 1.67
CA VAL A 119 -12.00 4.67 2.83
C VAL A 119 -12.74 5.05 4.12
N GLN A 120 -13.16 4.05 4.88
CA GLN A 120 -13.96 4.17 6.10
C GLN A 120 -13.05 4.12 7.33
N SER A 121 -13.31 4.96 8.36
CA SER A 121 -12.54 4.88 9.61
C SER A 121 -12.84 3.56 10.32
N ARG A 122 -11.78 2.87 10.73
CA ARG A 122 -11.85 1.66 11.57
C ARG A 122 -11.75 1.99 13.06
N GLY A 123 -11.45 3.26 13.38
CA GLY A 123 -11.12 3.72 14.72
C GLY A 123 -9.65 3.54 15.05
N LYS A 124 -9.30 3.75 16.32
CA LYS A 124 -7.93 3.66 16.81
C LYS A 124 -7.59 2.22 17.19
N ILE A 125 -6.44 1.73 16.73
CA ILE A 125 -5.92 0.40 17.09
C ILE A 125 -4.55 0.51 17.76
N LYS A 126 -4.28 -0.40 18.71
CA LYS A 126 -2.98 -0.50 19.35
C LYS A 126 -2.02 -1.26 18.45
N VAL A 127 -0.96 -0.60 18.00
CA VAL A 127 0.05 -1.21 17.13
C VAL A 127 1.36 -1.38 17.89
N LYS A 128 1.94 -2.58 17.85
CA LYS A 128 3.22 -2.87 18.51
C LYS A 128 4.30 -1.89 18.02
N GLY A 129 4.97 -1.21 18.96
CA GLY A 129 6.02 -0.24 18.65
C GLY A 129 5.52 1.20 18.43
N VAL A 130 4.21 1.42 18.42
CA VAL A 130 3.60 2.75 18.41
C VAL A 130 3.13 3.06 19.84
N LYS A 131 3.51 4.24 20.36
CA LYS A 131 3.19 4.63 21.75
C LYS A 131 1.69 4.81 21.97
N GLU A 132 1.05 5.56 21.08
CA GLU A 132 -0.38 5.86 21.14
C GLU A 132 -1.17 5.02 20.12
N PRO A 133 -2.43 4.66 20.42
CA PRO A 133 -3.31 4.03 19.44
C PRO A 133 -3.44 4.87 18.16
N MET A 134 -3.19 4.27 17.00
CA MET A 134 -3.24 4.95 15.71
C MET A 134 -4.62 4.78 15.09
N GLU A 135 -5.19 5.85 14.53
CA GLU A 135 -6.38 5.72 13.68
C GLU A 135 -6.02 4.96 12.39
N THR A 136 -6.93 4.12 11.91
CA THR A 136 -6.73 3.38 10.66
C THR A 136 -8.00 3.37 9.82
N PHE A 137 -7.85 2.99 8.55
CA PHE A 137 -8.93 3.03 7.58
C PHE A 137 -9.08 1.70 6.83
N LEU A 138 -10.30 1.40 6.40
CA LEU A 138 -10.63 0.25 5.57
C LEU A 138 -11.15 0.70 4.21
N LEU A 139 -10.66 0.04 3.17
CA LEU A 139 -11.20 0.10 1.82
C LEU A 139 -11.82 -1.26 1.48
N GLU A 140 -13.05 -1.27 0.98
CA GLU A 140 -13.74 -2.50 0.58
C GLU A 140 -13.21 -3.01 -0.76
N ILE A 141 -12.97 -4.33 -0.83
CA ILE A 141 -12.69 -5.03 -2.07
C ILE A 141 -14.03 -5.56 -2.60
N ASP A 142 -14.71 -4.72 -3.39
CA ASP A 142 -15.95 -5.09 -4.06
C ASP A 142 -15.66 -5.51 -5.50
N SER A 143 -15.72 -6.82 -5.75
CA SER A 143 -15.52 -7.45 -7.05
C SER A 143 -16.52 -6.95 -8.11
N LYS A 144 -17.67 -6.38 -7.70
CA LYS A 144 -18.74 -5.93 -8.60
C LYS A 144 -18.58 -4.49 -9.12
N ARG A 145 -17.68 -3.68 -8.53
CA ARG A 145 -17.53 -2.26 -8.94
C ARG A 145 -16.74 -2.04 -10.25
N ASN A 146 -15.90 -2.99 -10.67
CA ASN A 146 -15.05 -2.81 -11.86
C ASN A 146 -15.73 -3.10 -13.21
N SER A 147 -16.98 -3.56 -13.24
CA SER A 147 -17.73 -3.69 -14.50
C SER A 147 -18.25 -2.35 -15.05
N SER A 148 -18.15 -1.25 -14.28
CA SER A 148 -18.63 0.07 -14.69
C SER A 148 -17.55 1.00 -15.27
N VAL A 149 -16.26 0.76 -14.98
CA VAL A 149 -15.17 1.68 -15.33
C VAL A 149 -14.49 1.32 -16.67
N SER A 150 -14.62 0.09 -17.14
CA SER A 150 -14.05 -0.36 -18.43
C SER A 150 -14.82 0.09 -19.68
N ASN A 151 -15.95 0.79 -19.55
CA ASN A 151 -16.78 1.20 -20.69
C ASN A 151 -16.57 2.65 -21.19
N ILE A 152 -15.58 3.40 -20.68
CA ILE A 152 -15.39 4.82 -21.04
C ILE A 152 -14.27 5.05 -22.09
N SER A 153 -13.63 4.00 -22.62
CA SER A 153 -12.65 4.13 -23.72
C SER A 153 -13.15 3.53 -25.03
N ASN A 154 -14.25 4.05 -25.59
CA ASN A 154 -14.55 3.91 -27.01
C ASN A 154 -14.63 5.31 -27.62
N HIS A 155 -13.51 5.73 -28.23
CA HIS A 155 -13.44 6.92 -29.06
C HIS A 155 -14.36 6.74 -30.29
N PRO A 156 -15.18 7.73 -30.68
CA PRO A 156 -15.87 7.68 -31.96
C PRO A 156 -14.87 7.96 -33.08
N SER A 157 -14.73 7.01 -34.00
CA SER A 157 -14.16 7.25 -35.32
C SER A 157 -15.03 8.28 -36.05
N SER A 158 -14.46 9.44 -36.38
CA SER A 158 -15.07 10.36 -37.33
C SER A 158 -14.59 10.05 -38.75
N SER A 159 -15.57 9.94 -39.64
CA SER A 159 -15.45 9.88 -41.11
C SER A 159 -15.06 11.24 -41.68
#